data_AF-A0A0P7J337-F1
#
_entry.id   AF-A0A0P7J337-F1
#
_cell.length_a   1.000
_cell.length_b   1.000
_cell.length_c   1.000
_cell.angle_alpha   90.00
_cell.angle_beta   90.00
_cell.angle_gamma   90.00
#
_symmetry.space_group_name_H-M   'P 1'
#
loop_
_entity.id
_entity.type
_entity.pdbx_description
1 polymer ?
#
loop_
_entity_poly.entity_id
_entity_poly.type
_entity_poly.pdbx_seq_one_letter_code
_entity_poly.pdbx_strand_id
1 'polypeptide(L)' 'MTDLELDEILTLHWPRVMRRAMRDGDEWAQGFAKSIARHGKRQSWRPSPKQAHIMRRMINDLATAPDDELELIER' A
#
# COMPACT_ATOMS: atom_id res chain seq x y z
N MET A 1 -6.33 10.74 -8.62
CA MET A 1 -4.95 10.50 -8.17
C MET A 1 -4.06 11.13 -9.20
N THR A 2 -3.12 11.97 -8.78
CA THR A 2 -2.16 12.58 -9.73
C THR A 2 -1.04 11.58 -10.05
N ASP A 3 -0.27 11.84 -11.10
CA ASP A 3 0.86 10.99 -11.47
C ASP A 3 1.96 10.99 -10.40
N LEU A 4 2.24 12.16 -9.81
CA LEU A 4 3.17 12.28 -8.69
C LEU A 4 2.70 11.49 -7.46
N GLU A 5 1.41 11.61 -7.10
CA GLU A 5 0.84 10.86 -5.99
C GLU A 5 0.90 9.35 -6.24
N LEU A 6 0.63 8.90 -7.47
CA LEU A 6 0.75 7.48 -7.82
C LEU A 6 2.19 6.98 -7.70
N ASP A 7 3.17 7.75 -8.18
CA ASP A 7 4.58 7.40 -8.08
C ASP A 7 5.04 7.30 -6.61
N GLU A 8 4.68 8.28 -5.80
CA GLU A 8 4.95 8.30 -4.36
C GLU A 8 4.32 7.07 -3.67
N ILE A 9 3.04 6.79 -3.97
CA ILE A 9 2.36 5.62 -3.42
C ILE A 9 3.08 4.33 -3.81
N LEU A 10 3.37 4.12 -5.10
CA LEU A 10 3.94 2.86 -5.58
C LEU A 10 5.36 2.64 -5.06
N THR A 11 6.15 3.71 -4.96
CA THR A 11 7.56 3.65 -4.61
C THR A 11 7.78 3.62 -3.09
N LEU A 12 7.08 4.47 -2.34
CA LEU A 12 7.34 4.67 -0.91
C LEU A 12 6.39 3.89 -0.01
N HIS A 13 5.10 3.84 -0.36
CA HIS A 13 4.06 3.34 0.55
C HIS A 13 3.64 1.90 0.24
N TRP A 14 3.54 1.54 -1.04
CA TRP A 14 3.03 0.23 -1.46
C TRP A 14 3.85 -0.96 -0.94
N PRO A 15 5.19 -0.89 -0.78
CA PRO A 15 5.95 -1.94 -0.12
C PRO A 15 5.49 -2.22 1.32
N ARG A 16 5.08 -1.19 2.08
CA ARG A 16 4.52 -1.36 3.44
C ARG A 16 3.12 -1.97 3.40
N VAL A 17 2.28 -1.50 2.47
CA VAL A 17 0.94 -2.07 2.24
C VAL A 17 1.03 -3.56 1.92
N MET A 18 1.96 -3.94 1.04
CA MET A 18 2.20 -5.34 0.68
C MET A 18 2.58 -6.18 1.90
N ARG A 19 3.57 -5.71 2.69
CA ARG A 19 4.00 -6.43 3.91
C ARG A 19 2.86 -6.63 4.91
N ARG A 20 2.09 -5.57 5.19
CA ARG A 20 0.93 -5.65 6.09
C ARG A 20 -0.13 -6.60 5.57
N ALA A 21 -0.52 -6.48 4.30
CA ALA A 21 -1.54 -7.34 3.70
C ALA A 21 -1.13 -8.82 3.73
N MET A 22 0.15 -9.15 3.53
CA MET A 22 0.64 -10.53 3.65
C MET A 22 0.65 -11.02 5.10
N ARG A 23 0.91 -10.14 6.08
CA ARG A 23 0.92 -10.49 7.51
C ARG A 23 -0.48 -10.73 8.06
N ASP A 24 -1.45 -9.90 7.69
CA ASP A 24 -2.80 -9.92 8.28
C ASP A 24 -3.66 -11.08 7.78
N GLY A 25 -3.26 -11.75 6.69
CA GLY A 25 -3.94 -12.96 6.21
C GLY A 25 -5.24 -12.73 5.44
N ASP A 26 -5.74 -11.49 5.30
CA ASP A 26 -6.93 -11.20 4.49
C ASP A 26 -6.66 -11.43 2.99
N GLU A 27 -7.23 -12.49 2.44
CA GLU A 27 -7.07 -12.91 1.04
C GLU A 27 -7.45 -11.80 0.05
N TRP A 28 -8.48 -11.01 0.37
CA TRP A 28 -8.92 -9.93 -0.51
C TRP A 28 -7.88 -8.81 -0.55
N ALA A 29 -7.43 -8.33 0.61
CA ALA A 29 -6.38 -7.31 0.70
C ALA A 29 -5.08 -7.78 0.03
N GLN A 30 -4.70 -9.05 0.22
CA GLN A 30 -3.54 -9.64 -0.45
C GLN A 30 -3.68 -9.62 -1.97
N GLY A 31 -4.83 -10.07 -2.49
CA GLY A 31 -5.11 -10.10 -3.92
C GLY A 31 -5.10 -8.70 -4.52
N PHE A 32 -5.74 -7.73 -3.85
CA PHE A 32 -5.75 -6.34 -4.26
C PHE A 32 -4.33 -5.75 -4.26
N ALA A 33 -3.57 -5.90 -3.18
CA ALA A 33 -2.19 -5.40 -3.05
C ALA A 33 -1.28 -5.92 -4.17
N LYS A 34 -1.31 -7.24 -4.41
CA LYS A 34 -0.58 -7.92 -5.49
C LYS A 34 -1.01 -7.41 -6.87
N SER A 35 -2.31 -7.20 -7.08
CA SER A 35 -2.82 -6.72 -8.37
C SER A 35 -2.26 -5.33 -8.71
N ILE A 36 -2.25 -4.39 -7.77
CA ILE A 36 -1.72 -3.05 -7.98
C ILE A 36 -0.20 -3.10 -8.20
N ALA A 37 0.54 -3.86 -7.39
CA ALA A 37 1.98 -4.01 -7.56
C ALA A 37 2.36 -4.59 -8.94
N ARG A 38 1.54 -5.50 -9.47
CA ARG A 38 1.73 -6.05 -10.81
C ARG A 38 1.45 -5.02 -11.90
N HIS A 39 0.35 -4.29 -11.82
CA HIS A 39 -0.02 -3.30 -12.85
C HIS A 39 0.88 -2.05 -12.78
N GLY A 40 1.27 -1.62 -11.60
CA GLY A 40 2.12 -0.44 -11.35
C GLY A 40 3.51 -0.54 -11.99
N LYS A 41 3.98 -1.74 -12.36
CA LYS A 41 5.20 -1.91 -13.16
C LYS A 41 5.08 -1.36 -14.59
N ARG A 42 3.87 -1.13 -15.08
CA ARG A 42 3.61 -0.62 -16.43
C ARG A 42 3.50 0.91 -16.37
N GLN A 43 4.40 1.61 -17.04
CA GLN A 43 4.48 3.07 -17.02
C GLN A 43 3.18 3.77 -17.47
N SER A 44 2.44 3.18 -18.42
CA SER A 44 1.17 3.72 -18.94
C SER A 44 -0.05 3.37 -18.08
N TRP A 45 0.10 2.49 -17.09
CA TRP A 45 -1.03 2.10 -16.26
C TRP A 45 -1.38 3.21 -15.28
N ARG A 46 -2.69 3.40 -15.08
CA ARG A 46 -3.25 4.25 -14.04
C ARG A 46 -4.37 3.49 -13.32
N PRO A 47 -4.51 3.64 -11.99
CA PRO A 47 -5.61 3.03 -11.27
C PRO A 47 -6.92 3.68 -11.68
N SER A 48 -8.00 2.90 -11.69
CA SER A 48 -9.35 3.45 -11.76
C SER A 48 -9.65 4.31 -10.52
N PRO A 49 -10.65 5.22 -10.57
CA PRO A 49 -11.04 6.01 -9.40
C PRO A 49 -11.33 5.17 -8.15
N LYS A 50 -11.95 3.99 -8.33
CA LYS A 50 -12.22 3.04 -7.25
C LYS A 50 -10.92 2.44 -6.69
N GLN A 51 -10.00 2.04 -7.56
CA GLN A 51 -8.69 1.53 -7.12
C GLN A 51 -7.91 2.59 -6.36
N ALA A 52 -7.87 3.83 -6.85
CA ALA A 52 -7.22 4.95 -6.19
C ALA A 52 -7.79 5.20 -4.78
N HIS A 53 -9.11 5.15 -4.63
CA HIS A 53 -9.75 5.27 -3.31
C HIS A 53 -9.31 4.15 -2.35
N ILE A 54 -9.32 2.90 -2.81
CA ILE A 54 -8.90 1.74 -2.00
C ILE A 54 -7.41 1.84 -1.66
N MET A 55 -6.56 2.23 -2.61
CA MET A 55 -5.12 2.41 -2.37
C MET A 55 -4.86 3.40 -1.24
N ARG A 56 -5.53 4.56 -1.25
CA ARG A 56 -5.42 5.56 -0.18
C ARG A 56 -5.93 5.04 1.16
N ARG A 57 -7.05 4.30 1.16
CA ARG A 57 -7.57 3.69 2.38
C ARG A 57 -6.57 2.71 2.98
N MET A 58 -6.01 1.79 2.18
CA MET A 58 -5.02 0.83 2.67
C MET A 58 -3.77 1.52 3.24
N ILE A 59 -3.38 2.68 2.71
CA ILE A 59 -2.27 3.47 3.26
C ILE A 59 -2.67 4.12 4.59
N ASN A 60 -3.85 4.71 4.68
CA ASN A 60 -4.35 5.29 5.92
C ASN A 60 -4.46 4.23 7.03
N ASP A 61 -4.92 3.02 6.67
CA ASP A 61 -5.04 1.90 7.60
C ASP A 61 -3.67 1.50 8.19
N LEU A 62 -2.54 1.73 7.47
CA LEU A 62 -1.19 1.54 8.01
C LEU A 62 -0.84 2.56 9.09
N ALA A 63 -1.28 3.81 8.97
CA ALA A 63 -0.97 4.86 9.93
C ALA A 63 -1.80 4.72 11.22
N THR A 64 -2.95 4.07 11.15
CA THR A 64 -3.83 3.84 12.29
C THR A 64 -3.59 2.49 12.99
N ALA A 65 -2.85 1.58 12.36
CA ALA A 65 -2.48 0.34 13.01
C ALA A 65 -1.46 0.64 14.13
N PRO A 66 -1.67 0.17 15.37
CA PRO A 66 -0.62 0.25 16.38
C PRO A 66 0.59 -0.50 15.83
N ASP A 67 1.69 0.23 15.62
CA ASP A 67 2.98 -0.39 15.27
C ASP A 67 3.27 -1.42 16.36
N ASP A 68 3.38 -2.69 15.96
CA ASP A 68 4.01 -3.71 16.81
C ASP A 68 5.39 -3.16 17.18
N GLU A 69 5.57 -2.85 18.48
CA GLU A 69 6.80 -2.46 19.17
C GLU A 69 7.90 -1.86 18.29
N LEU A 70 7.91 -0.53 18.15
CA LEU A 70 9.16 0.16 17.90
C LEU A 70 10.07 -0.08 19.12
N GLU A 71 10.97 -1.07 19.03
CA GLU A 71 12.09 -1.18 19.98
C GLU A 71 12.89 0.12 19.89
N LEU A 72 12.74 0.96 20.92
CA LEU A 72 13.54 2.16 21.09
C LEU A 72 15.00 1.70 21.34
N ILE A 73 15.89 1.93 20.38
CA ILE A 73 17.30 1.51 20.43
C ILE A 73 18.14 2.42 21.36
N GLU A 74 17.59 3.54 21.86
CA GLU A 74 18.29 4.42 22.78
C GLU A 74 18.08 3.99 24.25
N ARG A 75 19.17 3.55 24.89
CA ARG A 75 19.32 3.45 26.35
C ARG A 75 20.63 4.10 26.79
#